data_AF-A0A431WEQ3-F1
#
_entry.id   AF-A0A431WEQ3-F1
#
_cell.length_a   1.000
_cell.length_b   1.000
_cell.length_c   1.000
_cell.angle_alpha   90.00
_cell.angle_beta   90.00
_cell.angle_gamma   90.00
#
_symmetry.space_group_name_H-M   'P 1'
#
loop_
_entity.id
_entity.type
_entity.pdbx_description
1 polymer ?
#
loop_
_entity_poly.entity_id
_entity_poly.type
_entity_poly.pdbx_seq_one_letter_code
_entity_poly.pdbx_strand_id
1 'polypeptide(L)'
;MKQNKNLITGWILLLFAAALFCLQLTYFFAHAKYQVEYTDSRLFYVVNILCLLFLYIGLTLLLRKLTKIVLGVLAALLLVQIGLLVHMNKEVRNITSISPNKHHVFSVKENLKSGEVVYYRTHYGIFARPKEVLPNKIIGEVKVEWLANDIAAFTYQTTDYKIDHFVATYGDRKNGISYYNVGPEIQGVWKGNGVEVVSNTEGISIKENSAAELFKWEDIQQYGTLAVVLKRKNEPIWTISLNENFVVHSDSTEPLVGNISLYKVTMEQNQPETLRFAQ
;
A
#
# COMPACT_ATOMS: atom_id res chain seq x y z
N MET A 1 -1.90 5.03 -48.81
CA MET A 1 -2.20 5.55 -47.46
C MET A 1 -2.26 4.47 -46.37
N LYS A 2 -2.97 3.34 -46.57
CA LYS A 2 -3.11 2.25 -45.58
C LYS A 2 -1.78 1.57 -45.21
N GLN A 3 -0.89 1.35 -46.17
CA GLN A 3 0.42 0.72 -45.94
C GLN A 3 1.37 1.58 -45.09
N ASN A 4 1.39 2.90 -45.30
CA ASN A 4 2.23 3.81 -44.51
C ASN A 4 1.74 3.91 -43.05
N LYS A 5 0.42 3.83 -42.81
CA LYS A 5 -0.14 3.77 -41.45
C LYS A 5 0.30 2.51 -40.69
N ASN A 6 0.22 1.34 -41.32
CA ASN A 6 0.66 0.09 -40.71
C ASN A 6 2.16 0.10 -40.34
N LEU A 7 2.99 0.73 -41.18
CA LEU A 7 4.42 0.86 -40.92
C LEU A 7 4.69 1.74 -39.68
N ILE A 8 4.02 2.90 -39.58
CA ILE A 8 4.16 3.81 -38.43
C ILE A 8 3.69 3.12 -37.15
N THR A 9 2.51 2.48 -37.17
CA THR A 9 1.98 1.74 -36.01
C THR A 9 2.93 0.62 -35.58
N GLY A 10 3.50 -0.12 -36.53
CA GLY A 10 4.45 -1.20 -36.25
C GLY A 10 5.70 -0.70 -35.51
N TRP A 11 6.28 0.43 -35.96
CA TRP A 11 7.44 1.03 -35.29
C TRP A 11 7.11 1.54 -33.89
N ILE A 12 5.94 2.17 -33.70
CA ILE A 12 5.48 2.61 -32.38
C ILE A 12 5.36 1.42 -31.41
N LEU A 13 4.79 0.30 -31.87
CA LEU A 13 4.67 -0.92 -31.06
C LEU A 13 6.04 -1.51 -30.70
N LEU A 14 6.99 -1.54 -31.64
CA LEU A 14 8.35 -1.98 -31.34
C LEU A 14 9.04 -1.07 -30.31
N LEU A 15 8.79 0.24 -30.36
CA LEU A 15 9.31 1.18 -29.36
C LEU A 15 8.74 0.91 -27.97
N PHE A 16 7.43 0.65 -27.85
CA PHE A 16 6.84 0.24 -26.58
C PHE A 16 7.37 -1.12 -26.08
N ALA A 17 7.53 -2.10 -26.97
CA ALA A 17 8.13 -3.38 -26.62
C ALA A 17 9.57 -3.20 -26.09
N ALA A 18 10.38 -2.40 -26.77
CA ALA A 18 11.74 -2.08 -26.34
C ALA A 18 11.76 -1.38 -24.97
N ALA A 19 10.85 -0.43 -24.73
CA ALA A 19 10.74 0.25 -23.44
C ALA A 19 10.38 -0.72 -22.30
N LEU A 20 9.39 -1.61 -22.51
CA LEU A 20 9.01 -2.62 -21.52
C LEU A 20 10.13 -3.64 -21.29
N PHE A 21 10.86 -4.02 -22.34
CA PHE A 21 12.03 -4.88 -22.22
C PHE A 21 13.14 -4.23 -21.39
N CYS A 22 13.43 -2.95 -21.63
CA CYS A 22 14.39 -2.19 -20.82
C CYS A 22 13.94 -2.06 -19.36
N LEU A 23 12.64 -1.86 -19.11
CA LEU A 23 12.07 -1.89 -17.75
C LEU A 23 12.33 -3.24 -17.08
N GLN A 24 12.14 -4.34 -17.80
CA GLN A 24 12.34 -5.69 -17.28
C GLN A 24 13.83 -5.98 -16.98
N LEU A 25 14.75 -5.53 -17.84
CA LEU A 25 16.20 -5.60 -17.57
C LEU A 25 16.58 -4.79 -16.32
N THR A 26 16.02 -3.58 -16.20
CA THR A 26 16.23 -2.71 -15.04
C THR A 26 15.71 -3.38 -13.76
N TYR A 27 14.54 -4.02 -13.84
CA TYR A 27 13.98 -4.81 -12.76
C TYR A 27 14.94 -5.94 -12.34
N PHE A 28 15.44 -6.75 -13.27
CA PHE A 28 16.36 -7.85 -12.92
C PHE A 28 17.63 -7.35 -12.23
N PHE A 29 18.21 -6.24 -12.71
CA PHE A 29 19.35 -5.62 -12.06
C PHE A 29 19.01 -5.10 -10.65
N ALA A 30 17.88 -4.41 -10.50
CA ALA A 30 17.44 -3.86 -9.22
C ALA A 30 17.06 -4.96 -8.21
N HIS A 31 16.43 -6.03 -8.66
CA HIS A 31 16.09 -7.19 -7.86
C HIS A 31 17.35 -7.89 -7.34
N ALA A 32 18.30 -8.18 -8.24
CA ALA A 32 19.55 -8.86 -7.88
C ALA A 32 20.41 -8.03 -6.89
N LYS A 33 20.47 -6.70 -7.06
CA LYS A 33 21.34 -5.84 -6.26
C LYS A 33 20.68 -5.33 -4.97
N TYR A 34 19.38 -5.08 -4.99
CA TYR A 34 18.69 -4.34 -3.93
C TYR A 34 17.45 -5.03 -3.37
N GLN A 35 17.18 -6.28 -3.76
CA GLN A 35 16.00 -7.05 -3.35
C GLN A 35 14.69 -6.29 -3.61
N VAL A 36 14.68 -5.54 -4.71
CA VAL A 36 13.48 -4.83 -5.18
C VAL A 36 12.57 -5.83 -5.87
N GLU A 37 11.28 -5.74 -5.57
CA GLU A 37 10.22 -6.51 -6.20
C GLU A 37 9.16 -5.58 -6.77
N TYR A 38 8.30 -6.09 -7.64
CA TYR A 38 7.07 -5.38 -7.99
C TYR A 38 6.15 -5.29 -6.76
N THR A 39 5.46 -4.15 -6.61
CA THR A 39 4.41 -3.93 -5.60
C THR A 39 3.30 -4.98 -5.69
N ASP A 40 3.02 -5.45 -6.90
CA ASP A 40 2.15 -6.58 -7.17
C ASP A 40 2.92 -7.59 -8.03
N SER A 41 3.04 -8.81 -7.54
CA SER A 41 3.79 -9.88 -8.22
C SER A 41 3.21 -10.21 -9.61
N ARG A 42 1.95 -9.89 -9.87
CA ARG A 42 1.31 -10.02 -11.18
C ARG A 42 1.94 -9.11 -12.23
N LEU A 43 2.45 -7.94 -11.84
CA LEU A 43 3.01 -6.95 -12.76
C LEU A 43 4.21 -7.48 -13.54
N PHE A 44 5.03 -8.35 -12.93
CA PHE A 44 6.14 -9.00 -13.62
C PHE A 44 5.67 -9.72 -14.90
N TYR A 45 4.61 -10.53 -14.79
CA TYR A 45 4.08 -11.27 -15.93
C TYR A 45 3.29 -10.38 -16.88
N VAL A 46 2.53 -9.42 -16.36
CA VAL A 46 1.76 -8.46 -17.20
C VAL A 46 2.69 -7.63 -18.08
N VAL A 47 3.80 -7.13 -17.54
CA VAL A 47 4.82 -6.39 -18.31
C VAL A 47 5.41 -7.27 -19.41
N ASN A 48 5.76 -8.52 -19.11
CA ASN A 48 6.27 -9.47 -20.09
C ASN A 48 5.23 -9.80 -21.19
N ILE A 49 3.97 -10.02 -20.81
CA ILE A 49 2.87 -10.28 -21.74
C ILE A 49 2.68 -9.10 -22.69
N LEU A 50 2.63 -7.86 -22.17
CA LEU A 50 2.49 -6.66 -22.99
C LEU A 50 3.70 -6.46 -23.92
N CYS A 51 4.91 -6.70 -23.42
CA CYS A 51 6.14 -6.65 -24.21
C CYS A 51 6.07 -7.63 -25.39
N LEU A 52 5.69 -8.88 -25.14
CA LEU A 52 5.56 -9.92 -26.17
C LEU A 52 4.44 -9.63 -27.16
N LEU A 53 3.30 -9.10 -26.70
CA LEU A 53 2.19 -8.69 -27.57
C LEU A 53 2.58 -7.56 -28.52
N PHE A 54 3.23 -6.51 -28.00
CA PHE A 54 3.71 -5.41 -28.83
C PHE A 54 4.80 -5.85 -29.80
N LEU A 55 5.70 -6.74 -29.38
CA LEU A 55 6.70 -7.32 -30.26
C LEU A 55 6.04 -8.15 -31.38
N TYR A 56 5.09 -9.02 -31.04
CA TYR A 56 4.36 -9.85 -32.00
C TYR A 56 3.61 -9.02 -33.04
N ILE A 57 2.81 -8.04 -32.60
CA ILE A 57 2.03 -7.20 -33.51
C ILE A 57 2.95 -6.25 -34.30
N GLY A 58 3.97 -5.67 -33.67
CA GLY A 58 4.92 -4.79 -34.33
C GLY A 58 5.68 -5.49 -35.46
N LEU A 59 6.18 -6.70 -35.19
CA LEU A 59 6.89 -7.50 -36.19
C LEU A 59 5.97 -7.91 -37.34
N THR A 60 4.76 -8.39 -37.07
CA THR A 60 3.81 -8.80 -38.13
C THR A 60 3.40 -7.64 -39.05
N LEU A 61 3.31 -6.42 -38.53
CA LEU A 61 2.98 -5.23 -39.33
C LEU A 61 4.16 -4.74 -40.19
N LEU A 62 5.40 -4.88 -39.70
CA LEU A 62 6.60 -4.36 -40.38
C LEU A 62 7.22 -5.35 -41.36
N LEU A 63 7.26 -6.64 -41.00
CA LEU A 63 7.97 -7.65 -41.77
C LEU A 63 7.00 -8.43 -42.66
N ARG A 64 7.08 -8.16 -43.96
CA ARG A 64 6.32 -8.89 -45.00
C ARG A 64 6.62 -10.40 -45.05
N LYS A 65 7.77 -10.84 -44.54
CA LYS A 65 8.21 -12.24 -44.50
C LYS A 65 8.76 -12.60 -43.12
N LEU A 66 7.89 -12.72 -42.13
CA LEU A 66 8.21 -13.48 -40.92
C LEU A 66 7.97 -14.96 -41.17
N THR A 67 8.89 -15.81 -40.70
CA THR A 67 8.64 -17.25 -40.72
C THR A 67 7.55 -17.56 -39.71
N LYS A 68 6.65 -18.48 -40.07
CA LYS A 68 5.61 -18.98 -39.15
C LYS A 68 6.21 -19.54 -37.85
N ILE A 69 7.48 -19.99 -37.91
CA ILE A 69 8.27 -20.46 -36.77
C ILE A 69 8.46 -19.32 -35.75
N VAL A 70 8.93 -18.14 -36.17
CA VAL A 70 9.14 -17.00 -35.25
C VAL A 70 7.85 -16.58 -34.57
N LEU A 71 6.75 -16.50 -35.33
CA LEU A 71 5.44 -16.17 -34.77
C LEU A 71 4.94 -17.25 -33.81
N GLY A 72 5.16 -18.53 -34.14
CA GLY A 72 4.84 -19.65 -33.27
C GLY A 72 5.61 -19.62 -31.95
N VAL A 73 6.91 -19.28 -31.98
CA VAL A 73 7.74 -19.14 -30.77
C VAL A 73 7.24 -17.99 -29.89
N LEU A 74 6.96 -16.81 -30.46
CA LEU A 74 6.43 -15.68 -29.70
C LEU A 74 5.07 -16.00 -29.07
N ALA A 75 4.19 -16.69 -29.81
CA ALA A 75 2.91 -17.14 -29.29
C ALA A 75 3.07 -18.16 -28.15
N ALA A 76 4.01 -19.09 -28.27
CA ALA A 76 4.31 -20.05 -27.20
C ALA A 76 4.83 -19.35 -25.94
N LEU A 77 5.77 -18.40 -26.08
CA LEU A 77 6.28 -17.60 -24.95
C LEU A 77 5.17 -16.81 -24.26
N LEU A 78 4.24 -16.23 -25.03
CA LEU A 78 3.08 -15.52 -24.49
C LEU A 78 2.21 -16.46 -23.65
N LEU A 79 1.90 -17.66 -24.16
CA LEU A 79 1.13 -18.67 -23.43
C LEU A 79 1.82 -19.11 -22.14
N VAL A 80 3.16 -19.25 -22.16
CA VAL A 80 3.95 -19.55 -20.96
C VAL A 80 3.80 -18.45 -19.92
N GLN A 81 3.91 -17.17 -20.30
CA GLN A 81 3.76 -16.05 -19.35
C GLN A 81 2.35 -15.99 -18.74
N ILE A 82 1.32 -16.27 -19.54
CA ILE A 82 -0.08 -16.36 -19.05
C ILE A 82 -0.21 -17.53 -18.06
N GLY A 83 0.34 -18.71 -18.39
CA GLY A 83 0.34 -19.87 -17.51
C GLY A 83 1.04 -19.60 -16.17
N LEU A 84 2.20 -18.94 -16.20
CA LEU A 84 2.94 -18.55 -15.00
C LEU A 84 2.19 -17.51 -14.16
N LEU A 85 1.52 -16.54 -14.78
CA LEU A 85 0.67 -15.58 -14.07
C LEU A 85 -0.47 -16.29 -13.31
N VAL A 86 -1.13 -17.25 -13.96
CA VAL A 86 -2.20 -18.04 -13.34
C VAL A 86 -1.66 -18.90 -12.21
N HIS A 87 -0.48 -19.51 -12.39
CA HIS A 87 0.17 -20.31 -11.36
C HIS A 87 0.55 -19.45 -10.14
N MET A 88 1.20 -18.31 -10.35
CA MET A 88 1.61 -17.41 -9.27
C MET A 88 0.42 -16.92 -8.45
N ASN A 89 -0.72 -16.61 -9.09
CA ASN A 89 -1.94 -16.22 -8.37
C ASN A 89 -2.52 -17.33 -7.47
N LYS A 90 -2.13 -18.59 -7.67
CA LYS A 90 -2.49 -19.72 -6.79
C LYS A 90 -1.52 -19.88 -5.62
N GLU A 91 -0.32 -19.32 -5.71
CA GLU A 91 0.71 -19.42 -4.67
C GLU A 91 0.77 -18.18 -3.80
N VAL A 92 0.50 -17.01 -4.37
CA VAL A 92 0.61 -15.72 -3.70
C VAL A 92 -0.66 -14.90 -3.91
N ARG A 93 -1.30 -14.54 -2.80
CA ARG A 93 -2.35 -13.52 -2.80
C ARG A 93 -1.71 -12.15 -2.62
N ASN A 94 -1.89 -11.28 -3.61
CA ASN A 94 -1.38 -9.92 -3.59
C ASN A 94 -2.51 -8.97 -3.15
N ILE A 95 -2.29 -8.24 -2.06
CA ILE A 95 -3.22 -7.25 -1.50
C ILE A 95 -2.60 -5.88 -1.73
N THR A 96 -3.18 -5.11 -2.64
CA THR A 96 -2.65 -3.79 -3.02
C THR A 96 -3.73 -2.73 -3.04
N SER A 97 -3.41 -1.53 -2.58
CA SER A 97 -4.28 -0.36 -2.69
C SER A 97 -3.45 0.87 -3.05
N ILE A 98 -3.99 1.75 -3.90
CA ILE A 98 -3.32 2.99 -4.32
C ILE A 98 -3.84 4.12 -3.45
N SER A 99 -2.94 5.00 -2.98
CA SER A 99 -3.33 6.13 -2.15
C SER A 99 -4.24 7.11 -2.89
N PRO A 100 -5.07 7.90 -2.18
CA PRO A 100 -5.96 8.86 -2.82
C PRO A 100 -5.22 9.85 -3.75
N ASN A 101 -4.03 10.32 -3.35
CA ASN A 101 -3.17 11.16 -4.17
C ASN A 101 -2.29 10.41 -5.20
N LYS A 102 -2.36 9.08 -5.24
CA LYS A 102 -1.61 8.18 -6.15
C LYS A 102 -0.09 8.17 -6.00
N HIS A 103 0.46 8.78 -4.95
CA HIS A 103 1.90 8.79 -4.70
C HIS A 103 2.39 7.53 -3.97
N HIS A 104 1.49 6.80 -3.29
CA HIS A 104 1.83 5.62 -2.51
C HIS A 104 0.99 4.42 -2.92
N VAL A 105 1.57 3.23 -2.74
CA VAL A 105 0.90 1.95 -2.92
C VAL A 105 1.09 1.14 -1.65
N PHE A 106 -0.01 0.80 -1.01
CA PHE A 106 -0.05 -0.24 0.01
C PHE A 106 0.12 -1.59 -0.67
N SER A 107 1.01 -2.43 -0.15
CA SER A 107 1.31 -3.75 -0.70
C SER A 107 1.60 -4.75 0.40
N VAL A 108 0.81 -5.81 0.43
CA VAL A 108 1.01 -7.00 1.26
C VAL A 108 0.94 -8.22 0.36
N LYS A 109 1.83 -9.18 0.59
CA LYS A 109 1.84 -10.46 -0.11
C LYS A 109 1.66 -11.58 0.89
N GLU A 110 0.67 -12.42 0.66
CA GLU A 110 0.40 -13.62 1.44
C GLU A 110 0.81 -14.85 0.63
N ASN A 111 1.71 -15.67 1.18
CA ASN A 111 2.03 -16.98 0.65
C ASN A 111 0.94 -17.98 1.05
N LEU A 112 0.17 -18.47 0.08
CA LEU A 112 -0.99 -19.33 0.31
C LEU A 112 -0.64 -20.74 0.82
N LYS A 113 0.64 -21.16 0.73
CA LYS A 113 1.10 -22.45 1.27
C LYS A 113 1.53 -22.35 2.72
N SER A 114 2.34 -21.34 3.07
CA SER A 114 2.84 -21.16 4.44
C SER A 114 1.89 -20.36 5.32
N GLY A 115 1.05 -19.50 4.72
CA GLY A 115 0.28 -18.46 5.37
C GLY A 115 1.14 -17.27 5.84
N GLU A 116 2.39 -17.17 5.38
CA GLU A 116 3.26 -16.04 5.69
C GLU A 116 2.74 -14.78 4.98
N VAL A 117 2.64 -13.68 5.73
CA VAL A 117 2.14 -12.40 5.24
C VAL A 117 3.25 -11.38 5.37
N VAL A 118 3.66 -10.77 4.26
CA VAL A 118 4.78 -9.82 4.24
C VAL A 118 4.29 -8.48 3.73
N TYR A 119 4.52 -7.43 4.52
CA TYR A 119 4.34 -6.04 4.12
C TYR A 119 5.53 -5.55 3.29
N TYR A 120 5.22 -4.93 2.14
CA TYR A 120 6.19 -4.35 1.23
C TYR A 120 6.10 -2.84 1.23
N ARG A 121 7.23 -2.16 1.50
CA ARG A 121 7.31 -0.70 1.43
C ARG A 121 7.64 -0.26 0.02
N THR A 122 6.73 0.49 -0.57
CA THR A 122 6.90 1.14 -1.88
C THR A 122 7.94 2.25 -1.78
N HIS A 123 8.95 2.22 -2.65
CA HIS A 123 9.98 3.25 -2.74
C HIS A 123 9.96 3.98 -4.09
N TYR A 124 9.56 3.30 -5.17
CA TYR A 124 9.61 3.84 -6.54
C TYR A 124 8.42 3.36 -7.37
N GLY A 125 7.25 3.98 -7.20
CA GLY A 125 6.06 3.68 -8.01
C GLY A 125 5.63 2.21 -7.93
N ILE A 126 5.87 1.44 -9.00
CA ILE A 126 5.51 0.01 -9.11
C ILE A 126 6.48 -0.93 -8.40
N PHE A 127 7.53 -0.40 -7.76
CA PHE A 127 8.56 -1.18 -7.08
C PHE A 127 8.54 -0.97 -5.56
N ALA A 128 8.68 -2.09 -4.85
CA ALA A 128 8.70 -2.15 -3.39
C ALA A 128 9.78 -3.11 -2.87
N ARG A 129 10.03 -3.07 -1.57
CA ARG A 129 10.92 -4.00 -0.87
C ARG A 129 10.19 -4.62 0.32
N PRO A 130 10.46 -5.89 0.65
CA PRO A 130 9.93 -6.48 1.88
C PRO A 130 10.42 -5.63 3.07
N LYS A 131 9.49 -5.30 3.98
CA LYS A 131 9.79 -4.47 5.16
C LYS A 131 9.57 -5.26 6.44
N GLU A 132 8.46 -5.96 6.54
CA GLU A 132 8.02 -6.59 7.79
C GLU A 132 7.17 -7.83 7.50
N VAL A 133 7.42 -8.91 8.24
CA VAL A 133 6.55 -10.08 8.26
C VAL A 133 5.48 -9.84 9.32
N LEU A 134 4.21 -9.86 8.93
CA LEU A 134 3.10 -9.69 9.86
C LEU A 134 2.95 -10.95 10.72
N PRO A 135 2.65 -10.80 12.03
CA PRO A 135 2.77 -11.89 12.99
C PRO A 135 1.70 -12.97 12.81
N ASN A 136 0.53 -12.61 12.32
CA ASN A 136 -0.64 -13.48 12.27
C ASN A 136 -1.06 -13.81 10.83
N LYS A 137 -1.54 -15.03 10.63
CA LYS A 137 -2.04 -15.51 9.34
C LYS A 137 -3.44 -14.96 9.07
N ILE A 138 -3.73 -14.66 7.81
CA ILE A 138 -5.03 -14.13 7.38
C ILE A 138 -6.03 -15.28 7.21
N ILE A 139 -7.28 -15.05 7.60
CA ILE A 139 -8.44 -15.85 7.17
C ILE A 139 -9.43 -14.96 6.41
N GLY A 140 -9.82 -15.40 5.22
CA GLY A 140 -10.90 -14.77 4.46
C GLY A 140 -10.56 -13.40 3.87
N GLU A 141 -11.51 -12.48 3.97
CA GLU A 141 -11.40 -11.13 3.40
C GLU A 141 -10.52 -10.22 4.26
N VAL A 142 -9.97 -9.20 3.61
CA VAL A 142 -9.13 -8.18 4.24
C VAL A 142 -9.67 -6.81 3.86
N LYS A 143 -9.39 -5.82 4.70
CA LYS A 143 -9.77 -4.43 4.48
C LYS A 143 -8.53 -3.55 4.45
N VAL A 144 -8.42 -2.70 3.43
CA VAL A 144 -7.40 -1.65 3.34
C VAL A 144 -8.11 -0.31 3.25
N GLU A 145 -7.90 0.56 4.23
CA GLU A 145 -8.49 1.90 4.28
C GLU A 145 -7.37 2.95 4.32
N TRP A 146 -7.49 4.03 3.55
CA TRP A 146 -6.53 5.13 3.59
C TRP A 146 -7.01 6.18 4.60
N LEU A 147 -6.32 6.27 5.74
CA LEU A 147 -6.65 7.23 6.80
C LEU A 147 -6.21 8.66 6.45
N ALA A 148 -5.21 8.76 5.60
CA ALA A 148 -4.72 9.96 4.94
C ALA A 148 -4.08 9.53 3.60
N ASN A 149 -3.60 10.50 2.82
CA ASN A 149 -2.90 10.27 1.55
C ASN A 149 -1.66 9.38 1.66
N ASP A 150 -1.07 9.27 2.84
CA ASP A 150 0.20 8.58 3.10
C ASP A 150 0.12 7.65 4.32
N ILE A 151 -1.10 7.26 4.73
CA ILE A 151 -1.36 6.38 5.86
C ILE A 151 -2.42 5.35 5.45
N ALA A 152 -2.03 4.08 5.34
CA ALA A 152 -2.94 2.98 5.03
C ALA A 152 -3.10 2.07 6.25
N ALA A 153 -4.35 1.78 6.59
CA ALA A 153 -4.75 0.88 7.64
C ALA A 153 -5.19 -0.46 7.03
N PHE A 154 -4.61 -1.54 7.51
CA PHE A 154 -4.84 -2.90 7.05
C PHE A 154 -5.46 -3.71 8.18
N THR A 155 -6.73 -4.06 8.01
CA THR A 155 -7.48 -4.88 8.97
C THR A 155 -7.76 -6.24 8.36
N TYR A 156 -7.52 -7.30 9.13
CA TYR A 156 -7.81 -8.66 8.69
C TYR A 156 -8.22 -9.52 9.88
N GLN A 157 -8.93 -10.60 9.58
CA GLN A 157 -9.21 -11.61 10.58
C GLN A 157 -8.07 -12.63 10.61
N THR A 158 -7.75 -13.12 11.80
CA THR A 158 -6.71 -14.12 12.06
C THR A 158 -7.30 -15.52 12.20
N THR A 159 -6.45 -16.56 12.13
CA THR A 159 -6.90 -17.96 12.27
C THR A 159 -7.56 -18.30 13.60
N ASP A 160 -7.32 -17.51 14.67
CA ASP A 160 -8.04 -17.60 15.94
C ASP A 160 -9.32 -16.74 15.99
N TYR A 161 -9.80 -16.30 14.82
CA TYR A 161 -11.00 -15.50 14.60
C TYR A 161 -10.98 -14.10 15.22
N LYS A 162 -9.80 -13.59 15.60
CA LYS A 162 -9.62 -12.22 16.09
C LYS A 162 -9.37 -11.24 14.96
N ILE A 163 -9.58 -9.96 15.25
CA ILE A 163 -9.21 -8.87 14.34
C ILE A 163 -7.79 -8.47 14.66
N ASP A 164 -6.95 -8.42 13.62
CA ASP A 164 -5.62 -7.85 13.68
C ASP A 164 -5.54 -6.63 12.76
N HIS A 165 -4.61 -5.73 13.10
CA HIS A 165 -4.55 -4.41 12.50
C HIS A 165 -3.12 -3.93 12.34
N PHE A 166 -2.79 -3.49 11.14
CA PHE A 166 -1.48 -2.97 10.78
C PHE A 166 -1.62 -1.61 10.11
N VAL A 167 -0.71 -0.67 10.39
CA VAL A 167 -0.72 0.66 9.77
C VAL A 167 0.59 0.89 9.02
N ALA A 168 0.47 1.13 7.71
CA ALA A 168 1.56 1.53 6.84
C ALA A 168 1.64 3.06 6.73
N THR A 169 2.76 3.65 7.13
CA THR A 169 3.01 5.09 7.08
C THR A 169 4.12 5.41 6.06
N TYR A 170 3.87 6.38 5.18
CA TYR A 170 4.79 6.72 4.08
C TYR A 170 5.47 8.09 4.20
N GLY A 171 4.84 9.07 4.86
CA GLY A 171 5.38 10.42 5.00
C GLY A 171 5.83 10.79 6.42
N ASP A 172 5.84 12.10 6.68
CA ASP A 172 6.21 12.75 7.93
C ASP A 172 5.42 14.07 8.05
N ARG A 173 5.19 14.59 9.27
CA ARG A 173 4.56 15.92 9.50
C ARG A 173 5.54 16.98 10.00
N LYS A 174 6.83 16.67 9.94
CA LYS A 174 7.92 17.56 10.30
C LYS A 174 8.86 17.73 9.08
N ASN A 175 10.16 17.62 9.30
CA ASN A 175 11.21 17.79 8.31
C ASN A 175 11.88 16.46 7.91
N GLY A 176 11.42 15.32 8.43
CA GLY A 176 12.01 14.00 8.18
C GLY A 176 13.37 13.76 8.85
N ILE A 177 13.85 14.65 9.72
CA ILE A 177 15.18 14.56 10.35
C ILE A 177 15.10 13.94 11.75
N SER A 178 14.02 14.20 12.50
CA SER A 178 13.85 13.75 13.88
C SER A 178 12.58 12.93 14.06
N TYR A 179 12.68 11.83 14.80
CA TYR A 179 11.54 11.01 15.18
C TYR A 179 10.72 11.70 16.29
N TYR A 180 9.40 11.55 16.24
CA TYR A 180 8.47 12.02 17.27
C TYR A 180 7.34 11.00 17.47
N ASN A 181 6.66 11.09 18.62
CA ASN A 181 5.58 10.18 18.98
C ASN A 181 4.24 10.87 18.79
N VAL A 182 3.31 10.21 18.10
CA VAL A 182 2.02 10.82 17.74
C VAL A 182 1.20 11.17 18.97
N GLY A 183 1.17 10.30 19.99
CA GLY A 183 0.41 10.52 21.22
C GLY A 183 0.70 11.87 21.91
N PRO A 184 1.97 12.16 22.22
CA PRO A 184 2.38 13.47 22.73
C PRO A 184 2.07 14.65 21.78
N GLU A 185 2.28 14.50 20.47
CA GLU A 185 2.02 15.57 19.51
C GLU A 185 0.53 15.94 19.43
N ILE A 186 -0.38 15.05 19.81
CA ILE A 186 -1.83 15.32 19.80
C ILE A 186 -2.36 15.69 21.19
N GLN A 187 -1.51 16.07 22.15
CA GLN A 187 -1.95 16.43 23.50
C GLN A 187 -3.05 17.50 23.47
N GLY A 188 -4.13 17.27 24.23
CA GLY A 188 -5.30 18.14 24.29
C GLY A 188 -6.60 17.45 23.84
N VAL A 189 -7.60 18.24 23.47
CA VAL A 189 -8.96 17.77 23.15
C VAL A 189 -9.24 17.95 21.67
N TRP A 190 -9.71 16.89 21.02
CA TRP A 190 -10.08 16.86 19.60
C TRP A 190 -11.53 16.42 19.44
N LYS A 191 -12.30 17.08 18.57
CA LYS A 191 -13.74 16.85 18.39
C LYS A 191 -14.14 16.74 16.93
N GLY A 192 -15.10 15.87 16.64
CA GLY A 192 -15.73 15.75 15.32
C GLY A 192 -16.90 14.77 15.39
N ASN A 193 -17.98 15.05 14.65
CA ASN A 193 -19.16 14.17 14.48
C ASN A 193 -19.70 13.48 15.75
N GLY A 194 -19.65 14.15 16.91
CA GLY A 194 -20.16 13.59 18.18
C GLY A 194 -19.18 12.68 18.92
N VAL A 195 -17.95 12.58 18.43
CA VAL A 195 -16.81 11.92 19.08
C VAL A 195 -15.83 12.95 19.63
N GLU A 196 -15.26 12.66 20.80
CA GLU A 196 -14.22 13.44 21.45
C GLU A 196 -13.02 12.55 21.78
N VAL A 197 -11.82 13.01 21.44
CA VAL A 197 -10.55 12.37 21.78
C VAL A 197 -9.77 13.30 22.70
N VAL A 198 -9.34 12.78 23.85
CA VAL A 198 -8.56 13.53 24.83
C VAL A 198 -7.22 12.83 25.03
N SER A 199 -6.13 13.46 24.62
CA SER A 199 -4.77 12.98 24.86
C SER A 199 -4.14 13.77 26.01
N ASN A 200 -3.68 13.07 27.05
CA ASN A 200 -3.10 13.66 28.25
C ASN A 200 -2.03 12.76 28.87
N THR A 201 -1.53 13.10 30.06
CA THR A 201 -0.46 12.35 30.71
C THR A 201 -0.81 10.90 31.07
N GLU A 202 -2.10 10.57 31.24
CA GLU A 202 -2.55 9.21 31.58
C GLU A 202 -2.69 8.31 30.34
N GLY A 203 -2.91 8.90 29.17
CA GLY A 203 -3.12 8.17 27.92
C GLY A 203 -4.04 8.93 26.97
N ILE A 204 -4.76 8.17 26.14
CA ILE A 204 -5.74 8.71 25.20
C ILE A 204 -7.12 8.19 25.56
N SER A 205 -8.06 9.09 25.81
CA SER A 205 -9.47 8.76 26.00
C SER A 205 -10.28 9.01 24.74
N ILE A 206 -11.17 8.08 24.40
CA ILE A 206 -12.15 8.23 23.32
C ILE A 206 -13.53 8.25 23.94
N LYS A 207 -14.32 9.27 23.59
CA LYS A 207 -15.69 9.43 24.06
C LYS A 207 -16.65 9.46 22.88
N GLU A 208 -17.53 8.46 22.82
CA GLU A 208 -18.56 8.28 21.79
C GLU A 208 -19.88 7.95 22.51
N ASN A 209 -20.98 8.62 22.16
CA ASN A 209 -22.33 8.31 22.67
C ASN A 209 -22.44 8.17 24.21
N SER A 210 -21.78 9.05 24.97
CA SER A 210 -21.72 9.08 26.44
C SER A 210 -20.88 7.99 27.12
N ALA A 211 -20.32 7.04 26.36
CA ALA A 211 -19.30 6.13 26.85
C ALA A 211 -17.92 6.76 26.65
N ALA A 212 -17.07 6.72 27.67
CA ALA A 212 -15.68 7.13 27.60
C ALA A 212 -14.80 5.93 27.93
N GLU A 213 -13.76 5.72 27.12
CA GLU A 213 -12.77 4.68 27.32
C GLU A 213 -11.38 5.29 27.31
N LEU A 214 -10.61 5.04 28.37
CA LEU A 214 -9.22 5.42 28.47
C LEU A 214 -8.31 4.27 28.02
N PHE A 215 -7.43 4.57 27.09
CA PHE A 215 -6.33 3.71 26.66
C PHE A 215 -5.04 4.27 27.26
N LYS A 216 -4.40 3.49 28.15
CA LYS A 216 -3.14 3.90 28.75
C LYS A 216 -2.02 3.85 27.72
N TRP A 217 -0.93 4.58 27.96
CA TRP A 217 0.23 4.59 27.07
C TRP A 217 0.82 3.20 26.78
N GLU A 218 0.74 2.27 27.74
CA GLU A 218 1.17 0.86 27.57
C GLU A 218 0.32 0.06 26.57
N ASP A 219 -0.94 0.48 26.38
CA ASP A 219 -1.91 -0.13 25.47
C ASP A 219 -1.94 0.56 24.09
N ILE A 220 -1.04 1.53 23.86
CA ILE A 220 -0.97 2.32 22.63
C ILE A 220 0.28 1.91 21.84
N GLN A 221 0.09 1.43 20.61
CA GLN A 221 1.18 1.08 19.72
C GLN A 221 1.42 2.17 18.67
N GLN A 222 2.65 2.68 18.61
CA GLN A 222 3.11 3.65 17.61
C GLN A 222 3.39 2.98 16.26
N TYR A 223 2.92 3.59 15.16
CA TYR A 223 3.24 3.21 13.79
C TYR A 223 3.89 4.39 13.05
N GLY A 224 5.20 4.30 12.87
CA GLY A 224 5.99 5.38 12.28
C GLY A 224 5.83 6.69 13.07
N THR A 225 5.85 7.83 12.39
CA THR A 225 5.61 9.15 13.00
C THR A 225 4.20 9.68 12.72
N LEU A 226 3.29 8.84 12.19
CA LEU A 226 2.02 9.33 11.64
C LEU A 226 0.77 8.72 12.27
N ALA A 227 0.86 7.55 12.92
CA ALA A 227 -0.30 6.92 13.52
C ALA A 227 0.00 6.19 14.83
N VAL A 228 -1.05 5.99 15.62
CA VAL A 228 -1.08 5.11 16.79
C VAL A 228 -2.31 4.22 16.75
N VAL A 229 -2.18 2.99 17.25
CA VAL A 229 -3.29 2.03 17.43
C VAL A 229 -3.52 1.85 18.92
N LEU A 230 -4.77 2.03 19.34
CA LEU A 230 -5.22 1.94 20.72
C LEU A 230 -5.82 0.55 20.93
N LYS A 231 -5.28 -0.19 21.90
CA LYS A 231 -5.64 -1.59 22.12
C LYS A 231 -6.38 -1.79 23.43
N ARG A 232 -7.29 -2.75 23.46
CA ARG A 232 -7.91 -3.26 24.69
C ARG A 232 -7.53 -4.72 24.84
N LYS A 233 -6.82 -5.08 25.91
CA LYS A 233 -6.36 -6.47 26.14
C LYS A 233 -5.64 -7.06 24.91
N ASN A 234 -4.75 -6.27 24.29
CA ASN A 234 -4.03 -6.57 23.04
C ASN A 234 -4.87 -6.62 21.75
N GLU A 235 -6.17 -6.39 21.78
CA GLU A 235 -7.00 -6.30 20.58
C GLU A 235 -7.09 -4.84 20.08
N PRO A 236 -6.85 -4.56 18.79
CA PRO A 236 -6.90 -3.21 18.25
C PRO A 236 -8.35 -2.71 18.17
N ILE A 237 -8.63 -1.54 18.75
CA ILE A 237 -9.99 -0.97 18.81
C ILE A 237 -10.10 0.30 17.95
N TRP A 238 -9.09 1.18 18.04
CA TRP A 238 -9.07 2.45 17.34
C TRP A 238 -7.69 2.74 16.77
N THR A 239 -7.66 3.50 15.69
CA THR A 239 -6.45 4.06 15.11
C THR A 239 -6.60 5.58 15.04
N ILE A 240 -5.61 6.29 15.57
CA ILE A 240 -5.50 7.75 15.39
C ILE A 240 -4.36 8.03 14.44
N SER A 241 -4.58 8.90 13.47
CA SER A 241 -3.58 9.30 12.49
C SER A 241 -3.52 10.80 12.27
N LEU A 242 -2.35 11.31 11.91
CA LEU A 242 -2.14 12.74 11.60
C LEU A 242 -2.51 13.02 10.14
N ASN A 243 -3.45 13.93 9.90
CA ASN A 243 -3.81 14.32 8.53
C ASN A 243 -2.69 15.15 7.89
N GLU A 244 -2.74 15.35 6.58
CA GLU A 244 -1.69 16.00 5.78
C GLU A 244 -1.47 17.46 6.19
N ASN A 245 -2.49 18.10 6.74
CA ASN A 245 -2.43 19.48 7.22
C ASN A 245 -1.95 19.59 8.67
N PHE A 246 -1.67 18.47 9.35
CA PHE A 246 -1.11 18.47 10.70
C PHE A 246 0.35 18.91 10.66
N VAL A 247 0.73 19.80 11.57
CA VAL A 247 2.10 20.31 11.68
C VAL A 247 2.68 19.92 13.03
N VAL A 248 3.84 19.27 13.00
CA VAL A 248 4.60 18.96 14.20
C VAL A 248 5.63 20.05 14.45
N HIS A 249 5.45 20.78 15.54
CA HIS A 249 6.32 21.87 15.93
C HIS A 249 7.48 21.36 16.78
N SER A 250 8.62 22.06 16.76
CA SER A 250 9.73 21.75 17.67
C SER A 250 9.60 22.46 19.01
N ASP A 251 8.82 23.55 19.04
CA ASP A 251 8.50 24.32 20.24
C ASP A 251 7.06 23.98 20.67
N SER A 252 6.92 23.46 21.89
CA SER A 252 5.62 23.08 22.47
C SER A 252 4.73 24.27 22.84
N THR A 253 5.23 25.50 22.71
CA THR A 253 4.45 26.73 22.91
C THR A 253 3.71 27.18 21.65
N GLU A 254 4.07 26.63 20.49
CA GLU A 254 3.37 26.91 19.24
C GLU A 254 1.97 26.28 19.24
N PRO A 255 0.97 26.96 18.67
CA PRO A 255 -0.40 26.44 18.64
C PRO A 255 -0.47 25.16 17.80
N LEU A 256 -1.29 24.21 18.23
CA LEU A 256 -1.59 23.01 17.45
C LEU A 256 -2.30 23.39 16.14
N VAL A 257 -1.73 22.94 15.02
CA VAL A 257 -2.25 23.18 13.67
C VAL A 257 -2.59 21.88 12.97
N GLY A 258 -3.77 21.86 12.36
CA GLY A 258 -4.24 20.78 11.50
C GLY A 258 -5.28 19.88 12.17
N ASN A 259 -5.49 18.72 11.56
CA ASN A 259 -6.52 17.78 12.00
C ASN A 259 -5.91 16.40 12.26
N ILE A 260 -6.61 15.60 13.05
CA ILE A 260 -6.35 14.17 13.18
C ILE A 260 -7.51 13.39 12.58
N SER A 261 -7.27 12.13 12.23
CA SER A 261 -8.33 11.19 11.88
C SER A 261 -8.43 10.10 12.95
N LEU A 262 -9.67 9.78 13.32
CA LEU A 262 -10.01 8.65 14.18
C LEU A 262 -10.67 7.57 13.33
N TYR A 263 -10.19 6.34 13.44
CA TYR A 263 -10.71 5.21 12.67
C TYR A 263 -10.99 4.03 13.59
N LYS A 264 -12.23 3.52 13.54
CA LYS A 264 -12.62 2.31 14.29
C LYS A 264 -12.07 1.09 13.59
N VAL A 265 -11.35 0.25 14.33
CA VAL A 265 -10.81 -1.00 13.80
C VAL A 265 -11.93 -2.05 13.75
N THR A 266 -12.42 -2.31 12.56
CA THR A 266 -13.46 -3.30 12.29
C THR A 266 -13.34 -3.84 10.85
N MET A 267 -13.93 -5.00 10.60
CA MET A 267 -14.13 -5.55 9.25
C MET A 267 -15.35 -4.93 8.55
N GLU A 268 -16.24 -4.27 9.29
CA GLU A 268 -17.39 -3.56 8.73
C GLU A 268 -16.95 -2.35 7.89
N GLN A 269 -17.82 -1.92 6.97
CA GLN A 269 -17.59 -0.70 6.19
C GLN A 269 -17.73 0.52 7.11
N ASN A 270 -16.66 1.29 7.22
CA ASN A 270 -16.59 2.55 7.95
C ASN A 270 -15.47 3.41 7.35
N GLN A 271 -15.55 4.72 7.61
CA GLN A 271 -14.58 5.71 7.12
C GLN A 271 -13.89 6.39 8.30
N PRO A 272 -12.67 6.92 8.11
CA PRO A 272 -12.01 7.74 9.12
C PRO A 272 -12.80 9.02 9.40
N GLU A 273 -12.99 9.35 10.68
CA GLU A 273 -13.61 10.59 11.13
C GLU A 273 -12.54 11.65 11.35
N THR A 274 -12.66 12.80 10.68
CA THR A 274 -11.76 13.92 10.91
C THR A 274 -12.14 14.68 12.17
N LEU A 275 -11.20 14.83 13.10
CA LEU A 275 -11.34 15.58 14.33
C LEU A 275 -10.53 16.87 14.28
N ARG A 276 -11.07 17.93 14.88
CA ARG A 276 -10.44 19.25 14.99
C ARG A 276 -10.08 19.54 16.43
N PHE A 277 -8.99 20.26 16.64
CA PHE A 277 -8.60 20.71 17.96
C PHE A 277 -9.69 21.61 18.57
N ALA A 278 -10.13 21.27 19.77
CA ALA A 278 -11.08 22.06 20.54
C ALA A 278 -10.29 23.03 21.43
N GLN A 279 -10.36 24.33 21.09
CA GLN A 279 -9.83 25.41 21.93
C GLN A 279 -10.60 25.53 23.24
#